data_AF-E1YCP5-F1
#
_entry.id   AF-E1YCP5-F1
#
_cell.length_a   1.000
_cell.length_b   1.000
_cell.length_c   1.000
_cell.angle_alpha   90.00
_cell.angle_beta   90.00
_cell.angle_gamma   90.00
#
_symmetry.space_group_name_H-M   'P 1'
#
loop_
_entity.id
_entity.type
_entity.pdbx_description
1 polymer ?
#
loop_
_entity_poly.entity_id
_entity_poly.type
_entity_poly.pdbx_seq_one_letter_code
_entity_poly.pdbx_strand_id
1 'polypeptide(L)'
;MYARHGRELIKHLMGSFFYRFWTHAWPRIGKQTTSDLSHAAEDVRKIRLISQTANAIEAFANFGCIATGILQIISLNFYQTIWSKYPGWLRTVTSTIPSEEIVKSVIQEEYYFNFRFFNNCAIYPIIMSKSKKLPPDRIPLAA
;
A
#
# COMPACT_ATOMS: atom_id res chain seq x y z
N MET A 1 9.27 21.79 -8.83
CA MET A 1 8.16 21.95 -7.85
C MET A 1 7.26 20.71 -7.71
N TYR A 2 7.22 19.78 -8.67
CA TYR A 2 6.36 18.57 -8.65
C TYR A 2 6.76 17.49 -7.63
N ALA A 3 8.05 17.35 -7.30
CA ALA A 3 8.51 16.28 -6.38
C ALA A 3 8.05 16.44 -4.92
N ARG A 4 7.64 17.65 -4.51
CA ARG A 4 7.25 17.93 -3.12
C ARG A 4 5.81 17.47 -2.82
N HIS A 5 4.93 17.49 -3.81
CA HIS A 5 3.54 17.04 -3.65
C HIS A 5 3.40 15.51 -3.65
N GLY A 6 4.23 14.79 -4.43
CA GLY A 6 4.20 13.32 -4.46
C GLY A 6 4.48 12.67 -3.10
N ARG A 7 5.34 13.29 -2.29
CA ARG A 7 5.70 12.77 -0.96
C ARG A 7 4.55 12.86 0.06
N GLU A 8 3.75 13.92 0.00
CA GLU A 8 2.62 14.12 0.92
C GLU A 8 1.43 13.22 0.57
N LEU A 9 1.23 12.93 -0.72
CA LEU A 9 0.27 11.93 -1.19
C LEU A 9 0.61 10.53 -0.66
N ILE A 10 1.88 10.10 -0.75
CA ILE A 10 2.32 8.78 -0.27
C ILE A 10 2.16 8.62 1.25
N LYS A 11 2.35 9.70 2.02
CA LYS A 11 2.17 9.71 3.48
C LYS A 11 0.72 9.50 3.89
N HIS A 12 -0.21 10.22 3.27
CA HIS A 12 -1.61 10.22 3.70
C HIS A 12 -2.41 9.06 3.08
N LEU A 13 -2.17 8.69 1.81
CA LEU A 13 -3.03 7.71 1.14
C LEU A 13 -2.77 6.25 1.57
N MET A 14 -1.52 5.92 1.90
CA MET A 14 -1.10 4.52 1.90
C MET A 14 -1.00 3.85 3.27
N GLY A 15 -1.02 4.59 4.39
CA GLY A 15 -0.54 4.01 5.67
C GLY A 15 0.86 3.39 5.53
N SER A 16 1.61 3.79 4.50
CA SER A 16 2.83 3.15 3.98
C SER A 16 3.93 3.09 5.01
N PHE A 17 3.99 4.10 5.87
CA PHE A 17 5.07 4.27 6.82
C PHE A 17 5.01 3.31 8.01
N PHE A 18 3.94 2.52 8.16
CA PHE A 18 3.90 1.43 9.13
C PHE A 18 4.62 0.17 8.64
N TYR A 19 4.86 0.02 7.33
CA TYR A 19 5.63 -1.12 6.82
C TYR A 19 7.11 -0.77 6.76
N ARG A 20 7.87 -1.37 7.67
CA ARG A 20 9.30 -1.08 7.85
C ARG A 20 10.12 -1.94 6.88
N PHE A 21 10.19 -1.55 5.61
CA PHE A 21 11.10 -2.18 4.62
C PHE A 21 12.59 -1.85 4.90
N TRP A 22 12.95 -1.31 6.06
CA TRP A 22 14.31 -0.80 6.31
C TRP A 22 15.29 -1.96 6.53
N THR A 23 16.46 -1.88 5.91
CA THR A 23 17.55 -2.84 6.12
C THR A 23 18.75 -2.16 6.79
N HIS A 24 19.39 -2.84 7.75
CA HIS A 24 20.64 -2.40 8.36
C HIS A 24 21.82 -2.41 7.39
N ALA A 25 21.67 -3.04 6.22
CA ALA A 25 22.68 -3.07 5.17
C ALA A 25 22.87 -1.71 4.47
N TRP A 26 21.97 -0.75 4.67
CA TRP A 26 22.08 0.57 4.06
C TRP A 26 23.31 1.33 4.58
N PRO A 27 24.11 1.97 3.71
CA PRO A 27 25.19 2.82 4.16
C PRO A 27 24.62 3.95 5.02
N ARG A 28 25.33 4.32 6.09
CA ARG A 28 24.95 5.44 6.95
C ARG A 28 24.96 6.71 6.10
N ILE A 29 23.78 7.22 5.76
CA ILE A 29 23.67 8.53 5.11
C ILE A 29 23.99 9.59 6.16
N GLY A 30 25.12 10.25 5.97
CA GLY A 30 25.46 11.47 6.70
C GLY A 30 24.66 12.67 6.15
N LYS A 31 25.20 13.89 6.28
CA LYS A 31 24.62 15.10 5.68
C LYS A 31 24.69 15.16 4.14
N GLN A 32 25.11 14.07 3.49
CA GLN A 32 25.31 14.03 2.04
C GLN A 32 24.07 13.48 1.34
N THR A 33 23.68 14.15 0.25
CA THR A 33 22.51 13.85 -0.57
C THR A 33 22.68 12.58 -1.43
N THR A 34 23.89 12.02 -1.46
CA THR A 34 24.27 10.85 -2.25
C THR A 34 24.80 9.76 -1.32
N SER A 35 24.10 8.64 -1.22
CA SER A 35 24.65 7.42 -0.66
C SER A 35 25.60 6.79 -1.67
N ASP A 36 26.89 6.88 -1.39
CA ASP A 36 27.89 6.16 -2.17
C ASP A 36 27.79 4.66 -1.84
N LEU A 37 27.17 3.89 -2.73
CA LEU A 37 26.96 2.44 -2.56
C LEU A 37 28.24 1.63 -2.84
N SER A 38 29.30 2.30 -3.29
CA SER A 38 30.60 1.70 -3.66
C SER A 38 31.20 0.89 -2.51
N HIS A 39 31.07 1.35 -1.25
CA HIS A 39 31.54 0.60 -0.07
C HIS A 39 30.64 -0.59 0.32
N ALA A 40 29.37 -0.59 -0.08
CA ALA A 40 28.48 -1.73 0.11
C ALA A 40 28.71 -2.82 -0.96
N ALA A 41 29.42 -2.48 -2.05
CA ALA A 41 29.71 -3.36 -3.17
C ALA A 41 30.70 -4.50 -2.83
N GLU A 42 31.43 -4.39 -1.72
CA GLU A 42 32.37 -5.43 -1.27
C GLU A 42 31.67 -6.67 -0.68
N ASP A 43 30.42 -6.54 -0.22
CA ASP A 43 29.65 -7.63 0.38
C ASP A 43 28.41 -7.95 -0.46
N VAL A 44 28.51 -9.01 -1.26
CA VAL A 44 27.43 -9.53 -2.13
C VAL A 44 26.11 -9.72 -1.38
N ARG A 45 26.16 -10.08 -0.08
CA ARG A 45 24.95 -10.24 0.74
C ARG A 45 24.27 -8.91 1.03
N LYS A 46 25.04 -7.85 1.31
CA LYS A 46 24.51 -6.50 1.54
C LYS A 46 23.88 -5.91 0.28
N ILE A 47 24.54 -6.06 -0.87
CA ILE A 47 23.98 -5.63 -2.17
C ILE A 47 22.63 -6.30 -2.43
N ARG A 48 22.55 -7.62 -2.22
CA ARG A 48 21.31 -8.38 -2.39
C ARG A 48 20.21 -7.88 -1.47
N LEU A 49 20.51 -7.65 -0.18
CA LEU A 49 19.55 -7.11 0.80
C LEU A 49 19.05 -5.72 0.40
N ILE A 50 19.94 -4.84 -0.06
CA ILE A 50 19.58 -3.48 -0.53
C ILE A 50 18.68 -3.58 -1.77
N SER A 51 19.04 -4.42 -2.75
CA SER A 51 18.24 -4.60 -3.97
C SER A 51 16.85 -5.18 -3.67
N GLN A 52 16.76 -6.19 -2.80
CA GLN A 52 15.47 -6.76 -2.38
C GLN A 52 14.60 -5.73 -1.66
N THR A 53 15.22 -4.91 -0.81
CA THR A 53 14.55 -3.81 -0.10
C THR A 53 14.02 -2.77 -1.08
N ALA A 54 14.84 -2.33 -2.04
CA ALA A 54 14.45 -1.37 -3.06
C ALA A 54 13.30 -1.90 -3.91
N ASN A 55 13.40 -3.14 -4.39
CA ASN A 55 12.32 -3.78 -5.16
C ASN A 55 11.01 -3.86 -4.36
N ALA A 56 11.08 -4.16 -3.06
CA ALA A 56 9.89 -4.20 -2.20
C ALA A 56 9.24 -2.81 -2.05
N ILE A 57 10.05 -1.76 -1.89
CA ILE A 57 9.59 -0.37 -1.82
C ILE A 57 8.93 0.05 -3.14
N GLU A 58 9.57 -0.25 -4.28
CA GLU A 58 9.04 0.06 -5.61
C GLU A 58 7.74 -0.68 -5.89
N ALA A 59 7.68 -1.98 -5.62
CA ALA A 59 6.46 -2.77 -5.77
C ALA A 59 5.33 -2.22 -4.89
N PHE A 60 5.62 -1.90 -3.63
CA PHE A 60 4.65 -1.32 -2.71
C PHE A 60 4.11 0.03 -3.22
N ALA A 61 4.99 0.92 -3.68
CA ALA A 61 4.60 2.20 -4.26
C ALA A 61 3.72 2.02 -5.50
N ASN A 62 4.08 1.10 -6.40
CA ASN A 62 3.31 0.79 -7.60
C ASN A 62 1.91 0.26 -7.26
N PHE A 63 1.79 -0.67 -6.30
CA PHE A 63 0.48 -1.13 -5.83
C PHE A 63 -0.35 0.02 -5.24
N GLY A 64 0.29 0.94 -4.53
CA GLY A 64 -0.36 2.15 -4.04
C GLY A 64 -0.92 3.03 -5.15
N CYS A 65 -0.12 3.29 -6.19
CA CYS A 65 -0.55 4.06 -7.35
C CYS A 65 -1.73 3.37 -8.07
N ILE A 66 -1.67 2.05 -8.26
CA ILE A 66 -2.75 1.29 -8.89
C ILE A 66 -4.03 1.36 -8.06
N ALA A 67 -3.94 1.11 -6.75
CA ALA A 67 -5.08 1.19 -5.85
C ALA A 67 -5.72 2.59 -5.86
N THR A 68 -4.88 3.63 -5.82
CA THR A 68 -5.32 5.03 -5.91
C THR A 68 -6.04 5.31 -7.24
N GLY A 69 -5.46 4.87 -8.36
CA GLY A 69 -6.07 5.02 -9.68
C GLY A 69 -7.43 4.32 -9.80
N ILE A 70 -7.59 3.14 -9.18
CA ILE A 70 -8.88 2.45 -9.11
C ILE A 70 -9.90 3.27 -8.32
N LEU A 71 -9.51 3.82 -7.16
CA LEU A 71 -10.39 4.69 -6.36
C LEU A 71 -10.80 5.95 -7.14
N GLN A 72 -9.89 6.54 -7.93
CA GLN A 72 -10.19 7.68 -8.79
C GLN A 72 -11.20 7.34 -9.89
N ILE A 73 -11.00 6.20 -10.58
CA ILE A 73 -11.95 5.72 -11.59
C ILE A 73 -13.34 5.53 -10.96
N ILE A 74 -13.42 4.95 -9.76
CA ILE A 74 -14.68 4.76 -9.04
C ILE A 74 -15.30 6.11 -8.67
N SER A 75 -14.50 7.05 -8.16
CA SER A 75 -14.96 8.40 -7.82
C SER A 75 -15.61 9.09 -9.02
N LEU A 76 -14.97 9.05 -10.19
CA LEU A 76 -15.46 9.72 -11.39
C LEU A 76 -16.72 9.08 -11.97
N ASN A 77 -16.79 7.74 -11.98
CA ASN A 77 -17.88 7.02 -12.64
C ASN A 77 -19.10 6.80 -11.73
N PHE A 78 -18.93 6.78 -10.41
CA PHE A 78 -19.96 6.38 -9.45
C PHE A 78 -20.16 7.37 -8.30
N TYR A 79 -19.80 8.65 -8.49
CA TYR A 79 -19.85 9.65 -7.41
C TYR A 79 -21.21 9.74 -6.71
N GLN A 80 -22.34 9.67 -7.43
CA GLN A 80 -23.67 9.77 -6.82
C GLN A 80 -23.94 8.60 -5.86
N THR A 81 -23.58 7.38 -6.28
CA THR A 81 -23.73 6.17 -5.45
C THR A 81 -22.84 6.25 -4.22
N ILE A 82 -21.59 6.71 -4.38
CA ILE A 82 -20.67 6.88 -3.26
C ILE A 82 -21.23 7.89 -2.26
N TRP A 83 -21.72 9.05 -2.70
CA TRP A 83 -22.33 10.02 -1.80
C TRP A 83 -23.57 9.50 -1.08
N SER A 84 -24.42 8.75 -1.78
CA SER A 84 -25.61 8.12 -1.18
C SER A 84 -25.26 7.09 -0.11
N LYS A 85 -24.07 6.50 -0.19
CA LYS A 85 -23.61 5.41 0.69
C LYS A 85 -22.62 5.88 1.75
N TYR A 86 -22.15 7.12 1.69
CA TYR A 86 -21.17 7.63 2.64
C TYR A 86 -21.77 7.75 4.05
N PRO A 87 -21.24 6.99 5.04
CA PRO A 87 -21.79 6.98 6.40
C PRO A 87 -21.31 8.17 7.24
N GLY A 88 -20.24 8.83 6.79
CA GLY A 88 -19.56 9.86 7.53
C GLY A 88 -20.25 11.21 7.42
N TRP A 89 -19.86 12.13 8.30
CA TRP A 89 -20.31 13.50 8.24
C TRP A 89 -19.17 14.41 7.77
N LEU A 90 -19.45 15.27 6.78
CA LEU A 90 -18.54 16.32 6.33
C LEU A 90 -19.10 17.67 6.73
N ARG A 91 -18.30 18.47 7.45
CA ARG A 91 -18.65 19.85 7.78
C ARG A 91 -18.86 20.71 6.53
N THR A 92 -18.12 20.44 5.46
CA THR A 92 -18.20 21.17 4.20
C THR A 92 -17.87 20.23 3.04
N VAL A 93 -18.77 20.15 2.06
CA VAL A 93 -18.54 19.42 0.80
C VAL A 93 -18.05 20.42 -0.23
N THR A 94 -16.77 20.32 -0.60
CA THR A 94 -16.10 21.27 -1.49
C THR A 94 -16.12 20.85 -2.96
N SER A 95 -16.53 19.62 -3.27
CA SER A 95 -16.53 19.04 -4.61
C SER A 95 -17.67 18.04 -4.80
N THR A 96 -18.25 18.01 -6.00
CA THR A 96 -19.22 16.98 -6.42
C THR A 96 -18.57 15.61 -6.56
N ILE A 97 -17.29 15.57 -6.96
CA ILE A 97 -16.52 14.34 -7.08
C ILE A 97 -15.88 14.05 -5.71
N PRO A 98 -16.17 12.91 -5.06
CA PRO A 98 -15.62 12.58 -3.75
C PRO A 98 -14.11 12.33 -3.83
N SER A 99 -13.40 12.56 -2.73
CA SER A 99 -11.99 12.17 -2.65
C SER A 99 -11.84 10.64 -2.62
N GLU A 100 -10.64 10.16 -2.96
CA GLU A 100 -10.29 8.74 -2.90
C GLU A 100 -10.46 8.18 -1.49
N GLU A 101 -10.28 9.01 -0.47
CA GLU A 101 -10.49 8.66 0.94
C GLU A 101 -11.97 8.38 1.26
N ILE A 102 -12.88 9.21 0.74
CA ILE A 102 -14.33 9.00 0.88
C ILE A 102 -14.73 7.71 0.17
N VAL A 103 -14.28 7.51 -1.08
CA VAL A 103 -14.56 6.28 -1.83
C VAL A 103 -14.05 5.04 -1.08
N LYS A 104 -12.82 5.10 -0.57
CA LYS A 104 -12.23 4.03 0.23
C LYS A 104 -13.07 3.71 1.47
N SER A 105 -13.54 4.72 2.20
CA SER A 105 -14.35 4.52 3.41
C SER A 105 -15.67 3.79 3.12
N VAL A 106 -16.35 4.15 2.02
CA VAL A 106 -17.58 3.50 1.58
C VAL A 106 -17.32 2.05 1.18
N ILE A 107 -16.29 1.80 0.38
CA ILE A 107 -15.93 0.43 -0.04
C ILE A 107 -15.56 -0.43 1.17
N GLN A 108 -14.81 0.12 2.13
CA GLN A 108 -14.46 -0.60 3.34
C GLN A 108 -15.69 -0.98 4.15
N GLU A 109 -16.61 -0.03 4.36
CA GLU A 109 -17.84 -0.28 5.10
C GLU A 109 -18.73 -1.32 4.41
N GLU A 110 -18.97 -1.18 3.11
CA GLU A 110 -19.72 -2.16 2.31
C GLU A 110 -19.04 -3.53 2.35
N TYR A 111 -17.72 -3.60 2.28
CA TYR A 111 -16.98 -4.85 2.44
C TYR A 111 -17.20 -5.46 3.82
N TYR A 112 -17.07 -4.69 4.91
CA TYR A 112 -17.25 -5.19 6.27
C TYR A 112 -18.67 -5.70 6.52
N PHE A 113 -19.70 -4.99 6.03
CA PHE A 113 -21.09 -5.44 6.17
C PHE A 113 -21.38 -6.69 5.34
N ASN A 114 -20.85 -6.77 4.11
CA ASN A 114 -21.06 -7.92 3.24
C ASN A 114 -20.09 -9.08 3.52
N PHE A 115 -19.07 -8.90 4.37
CA PHE A 115 -18.04 -9.91 4.65
C PHE A 115 -18.63 -11.21 5.16
N ARG A 116 -19.71 -11.15 5.95
CA ARG A 116 -20.41 -12.34 6.45
C ARG A 116 -21.01 -13.20 5.33
N PHE A 117 -21.44 -12.59 4.23
CA PHE A 117 -21.93 -13.34 3.05
C PHE A 117 -20.78 -13.95 2.25
N PHE A 118 -19.61 -13.31 2.23
CA PHE A 118 -18.42 -13.82 1.53
C PHE A 118 -17.85 -15.10 2.15
N ASN A 119 -17.94 -15.30 3.47
CA ASN A 119 -17.49 -16.55 4.11
C ASN A 119 -18.23 -17.79 3.58
N ASN A 120 -19.46 -17.63 3.07
CA ASN A 120 -20.26 -18.71 2.51
C ASN A 120 -20.19 -18.78 0.97
N CYS A 121 -19.38 -17.93 0.33
CA CYS A 121 -19.18 -17.96 -1.12
C CYS A 121 -18.24 -19.10 -1.51
N ALA A 122 -18.53 -19.80 -2.61
CA ALA A 122 -17.70 -20.88 -3.15
C ALA A 122 -16.24 -20.47 -3.44
N ILE A 123 -15.96 -19.18 -3.62
CA ILE A 123 -14.61 -18.64 -3.85
C ILE A 123 -13.75 -18.69 -2.58
N TYR A 124 -14.34 -18.47 -1.40
CA TYR A 124 -13.62 -18.46 -0.14
C TYR A 124 -12.90 -19.79 0.19
N PRO A 125 -13.55 -20.98 0.13
CA PRO A 125 -12.85 -22.24 0.34
C PRO A 125 -11.77 -22.51 -0.72
N ILE A 126 -11.93 -22.02 -1.96
CA ILE A 126 -10.90 -22.13 -3.01
C ILE A 126 -9.65 -21.32 -2.63
N ILE A 127 -9.81 -20.05 -2.24
CA ILE A 127 -8.71 -19.20 -1.78
C ILE A 127 -8.02 -19.82 -0.56
N MET A 128 -8.80 -20.29 0.42
CA MET A 128 -8.27 -20.93 1.63
C MET A 128 -7.53 -22.23 1.33
N SER A 129 -7.97 -23.02 0.36
CA SER A 129 -7.27 -24.24 -0.06
C SER A 129 -5.89 -23.96 -0.66
N LYS A 130 -5.71 -22.78 -1.27
CA LYS A 130 -4.45 -22.34 -1.88
C LYS A 130 -3.52 -21.67 -0.87
N SER A 131 -4.07 -20.96 0.12
CA SER A 131 -3.31 -20.25 1.16
C SER A 131 -2.53 -21.19 2.11
N LYS A 132 -3.05 -22.41 2.37
CA LYS A 132 -2.41 -23.38 3.27
C LYS A 132 -1.11 -24.03 2.75
N LYS A 133 -0.59 -23.64 1.58
CA LYS A 133 0.64 -24.21 0.99
C LYS A 133 1.89 -23.35 1.22
N LEU A 134 2.11 -22.85 2.43
CA LEU A 134 3.47 -22.45 2.83
C LEU A 134 4.17 -23.70 3.39
N PRO A 135 5.28 -24.17 2.79
CA PRO A 135 6.05 -25.27 3.35
C PRO A 135 6.54 -24.89 4.76
N PRO A 136 6.64 -25.85 5.70
CA PRO A 136 7.04 -25.60 7.09
C PRO A 136 8.48 -25.05 7.27
N ASP A 137 9.21 -24.82 6.18
CA ASP A 137 10.65 -24.55 6.19
C ASP A 137 11.01 -23.06 5.98
N ARG A 138 10.07 -22.13 6.22
CA ARG A 138 10.37 -20.70 6.27
C ARG A 138 9.64 -19.98 7.39
N ILE A 139 10.31 -19.90 8.54
CA ILE A 139 10.09 -18.89 9.59
C ILE A 139 11.47 -18.24 9.86
N PRO A 140 11.54 -16.92 10.12
CA PRO A 140 12.64 -16.06 9.67
C PRO A 140 13.78 -15.97 10.68
N LEU A 141 14.99 -15.75 10.19
CA LEU A 141 16.07 -15.15 10.96
C LEU A 141 16.35 -13.77 10.39
N ALA A 142 15.55 -12.81 10.87
CA ALA A 142 16.08 -11.49 11.09
C ALA A 142 17.17 -11.62 12.17
N ALA A 143 18.40 -11.23 11.81
CA ALA A 143 19.47 -10.86 12.72
C ALA A 143 19.83 -9.40 12.43
#